data_AF-A0A915YSD2-F1
#
_entry.id   AF-A0A915YSD2-F1
#
_cell.length_a   1.000
_cell.length_b   1.000
_cell.length_c   1.000
_cell.angle_alpha   90.00
_cell.angle_beta   90.00
_cell.angle_gamma   90.00
#
_symmetry.space_group_name_H-M   'P 1'
#
loop_
_entity.id
_entity.type
_entity.pdbx_description
1 polymer ?
#
loop_
_entity_poly.entity_id
_entity_poly.type
_entity_poly.pdbx_seq_one_letter_code
_entity_poly.pdbx_strand_id
1 'polypeptide(L)'
;MAVQPINHAVNNNQYRILIEAGADINPAYPKSTCLPLPIHDYKCPRTIIESAIILNEGNIKSYEEKLNGEKEKEPVSNEDEVTINSLSELLEKEKKPKKSVKELQEQLNFVRTFLEEQVGTLEAEKKEHHLKEEIQAINKQQEEIYKSYNE
;
A
#
# COMPACT_ATOMS: atom_id res chain seq x y z
N MET A 1 -6.32 -20.85 -25.24
CA MET A 1 -6.67 -19.70 -24.36
C MET A 1 -5.85 -19.83 -23.08
N ALA A 2 -5.25 -18.74 -22.59
CA ALA A 2 -4.48 -18.76 -21.36
C ALA A 2 -5.41 -18.94 -20.15
N VAL A 3 -5.04 -19.82 -19.23
CA VAL A 3 -5.80 -20.03 -17.99
C VAL A 3 -5.53 -18.87 -17.05
N GLN A 4 -6.58 -18.24 -16.51
CA GLN A 4 -6.40 -17.14 -15.57
C GLN A 4 -5.89 -17.66 -14.21
N PRO A 5 -4.94 -16.95 -13.57
CA PRO A 5 -4.37 -17.36 -12.28
C PRO A 5 -5.40 -17.63 -11.17
N ILE A 6 -6.54 -16.93 -11.20
CA ILE A 6 -7.64 -17.10 -10.23
C ILE A 6 -8.19 -18.53 -10.24
N ASN A 7 -8.20 -19.20 -11.40
CA ASN A 7 -8.71 -20.57 -11.51
C ASN A 7 -7.86 -21.57 -10.71
N HIS A 8 -6.55 -21.33 -10.59
CA HIS A 8 -5.65 -22.19 -9.82
C HIS A 8 -5.64 -21.83 -8.33
N ALA A 9 -5.74 -20.54 -8.03
CA ALA A 9 -5.76 -20.07 -6.64
C ALA A 9 -7.01 -20.51 -5.88
N VAL A 10 -8.14 -20.71 -6.57
CA VAL A 10 -9.38 -21.22 -5.97
C VAL A 10 -9.21 -22.64 -5.41
N ASN A 11 -8.46 -23.53 -6.08
CA ASN A 11 -8.24 -24.89 -5.59
C ASN A 11 -7.39 -24.96 -4.31
N ASN A 12 -6.54 -23.96 -4.08
CA ASN A 12 -5.60 -23.92 -2.96
C ASN A 12 -6.00 -22.91 -1.88
N ASN A 13 -7.23 -22.38 -1.92
CA ASN A 13 -7.73 -21.33 -1.02
C ASN A 13 -6.85 -20.06 -0.96
N GLN A 14 -6.08 -19.78 -2.01
CA GLN A 14 -5.16 -18.64 -2.13
C GLN A 14 -5.74 -17.49 -2.97
N TYR A 15 -7.05 -17.52 -3.23
CA TYR A 15 -7.72 -16.58 -4.13
C TYR A 15 -7.84 -15.16 -3.57
N ARG A 16 -7.72 -14.95 -2.26
CA ARG A 16 -7.91 -13.65 -1.60
C ARG A 16 -6.97 -12.56 -2.14
N ILE A 17 -5.68 -12.84 -2.21
CA ILE A 17 -4.66 -11.88 -2.68
C ILE A 17 -4.95 -11.46 -4.13
N LEU A 18 -5.42 -12.40 -4.95
CA LEU A 18 -5.75 -12.11 -6.34
C LEU A 18 -7.00 -11.23 -6.48
N ILE A 19 -8.02 -11.46 -5.64
CA ILE A 19 -9.21 -10.61 -5.59
C ILE A 19 -8.84 -9.18 -5.16
N GLU A 20 -8.01 -9.05 -4.12
CA GLU A 20 -7.51 -7.75 -3.66
C GLU A 20 -6.70 -7.02 -4.73
N ALA A 21 -5.98 -7.77 -5.58
CA ALA A 21 -5.26 -7.24 -6.74
C ALA A 21 -6.17 -6.95 -7.96
N GLY A 22 -7.49 -7.14 -7.85
CA GLY A 22 -8.46 -6.85 -8.90
C GLY A 22 -8.65 -7.96 -9.93
N ALA A 23 -8.34 -9.22 -9.59
CA ALA A 23 -8.60 -10.35 -10.48
C ALA A 23 -10.10 -10.49 -10.76
N ASP A 24 -10.45 -10.70 -12.03
CA ASP A 24 -11.83 -10.97 -12.43
C ASP A 24 -12.26 -12.37 -11.98
N ILE A 25 -13.29 -12.41 -11.13
CA ILE A 25 -13.88 -13.65 -10.62
C ILE A 25 -15.06 -14.11 -11.48
N ASN A 26 -15.51 -13.28 -12.41
CA ASN A 26 -16.57 -13.60 -13.35
C ASN A 26 -15.93 -14.16 -14.62
N PRO A 27 -16.05 -15.47 -14.90
CA PRO A 27 -15.52 -15.97 -16.16
C PRO A 27 -16.26 -15.34 -17.34
N ALA A 28 -15.52 -14.80 -18.29
CA ALA A 28 -16.07 -14.17 -19.50
C ALA A 28 -16.60 -15.17 -20.55
N TYR A 29 -16.51 -16.48 -20.34
CA TYR A 29 -16.77 -17.51 -21.37
C TYR A 29 -17.38 -18.81 -20.77
N PRO A 30 -18.02 -19.67 -21.60
CA PRO A 30 -19.05 -20.61 -21.13
C PRO A 30 -18.45 -21.74 -20.29
N LYS A 31 -19.34 -22.52 -19.65
CA LYS A 31 -19.16 -23.70 -18.76
C LYS A 31 -17.86 -24.54 -18.88
N SER A 32 -17.10 -24.48 -19.97
CA SER A 32 -15.83 -25.18 -20.20
C SER A 32 -14.61 -24.64 -19.42
N THR A 33 -14.66 -23.45 -18.81
CA THR A 33 -13.54 -22.94 -17.97
C THR A 33 -13.64 -23.33 -16.50
N CYS A 34 -14.75 -23.95 -16.08
CA CYS A 34 -14.81 -24.50 -14.74
C CYS A 34 -13.99 -25.80 -14.70
N LEU A 35 -13.15 -25.92 -13.69
CA LEU A 35 -12.28 -27.08 -13.55
C LEU A 35 -13.13 -28.31 -13.21
N PRO A 36 -12.86 -29.48 -13.83
CA PRO A 36 -13.51 -30.72 -13.43
C PRO A 36 -13.04 -31.06 -12.01
N LEU A 37 -13.91 -30.86 -11.02
CA LEU A 37 -13.78 -31.48 -9.71
C LEU A 37 -14.46 -32.86 -9.76
N PRO A 38 -14.04 -33.85 -8.95
CA PRO A 38 -14.51 -35.24 -9.02
C PRO A 38 -16.00 -35.45 -8.74
N ILE A 39 -16.73 -34.38 -8.39
CA ILE A 39 -18.13 -34.41 -8.00
C ILE A 39 -18.81 -33.39 -8.90
N HIS A 40 -19.62 -33.90 -9.82
CA HIS A 40 -20.34 -33.18 -10.87
C HIS A 40 -20.84 -31.79 -10.44
N ASP A 41 -20.10 -30.73 -10.79
CA ASP A 41 -20.62 -29.39 -11.07
C ASP A 41 -19.46 -28.49 -11.50
N TYR A 42 -19.53 -28.00 -12.73
CA TYR A 42 -18.62 -26.99 -13.25
C TYR A 42 -18.82 -25.68 -12.47
N LYS A 43 -18.15 -25.51 -11.31
CA LYS A 43 -18.27 -24.28 -10.50
C LYS A 43 -17.26 -23.23 -10.92
N CYS A 44 -17.77 -22.09 -11.38
CA CYS A 44 -16.97 -20.91 -11.67
C CYS A 44 -16.24 -20.44 -10.40
N PRO A 45 -15.08 -19.75 -10.51
CA PRO A 45 -14.38 -19.14 -9.38
C PRO A 45 -15.34 -18.41 -8.43
N ARG A 46 -16.23 -17.59 -8.99
CA ARG A 46 -17.30 -16.92 -8.25
C ARG A 46 -18.12 -17.84 -7.35
N THR A 47 -18.66 -18.94 -7.88
CA THR A 47 -19.51 -19.86 -7.12
C THR A 47 -18.75 -20.58 -6.00
N ILE A 48 -17.48 -20.90 -6.23
CA ILE A 48 -16.63 -21.53 -5.21
C ILE A 48 -16.36 -20.55 -4.08
N ILE A 49 -16.02 -19.30 -4.42
CA ILE A 49 -15.78 -18.22 -3.46
C ILE A 49 -17.06 -17.92 -2.65
N GLU A 50 -18.22 -17.80 -3.30
CA GLU A 50 -19.52 -17.58 -2.64
C GLU A 50 -19.86 -18.71 -1.66
N SER A 51 -19.64 -19.97 -2.06
CA SER A 51 -19.87 -21.14 -1.19
C SER A 51 -18.95 -21.11 0.04
N ALA A 52 -17.68 -20.75 -0.15
CA ALA A 52 -16.71 -20.64 0.94
C ALA A 52 -17.07 -19.52 1.94
N ILE A 53 -17.60 -18.38 1.45
CA ILE A 53 -18.08 -17.30 2.31
C ILE A 53 -19.23 -17.78 3.20
N ILE A 54 -20.25 -18.41 2.61
CA ILE A 54 -21.42 -18.92 3.35
C ILE A 54 -21.01 -19.94 4.42
N LEU A 55 -20.12 -20.87 4.08
CA LEU A 55 -19.60 -21.85 5.03
C LEU A 55 -18.85 -21.18 6.19
N ASN A 56 -18.02 -20.18 5.89
CA ASN A 56 -17.27 -19.45 6.91
C ASN A 56 -18.20 -18.64 7.82
N GLU A 57 -19.24 -18.00 7.28
CA GLU A 57 -20.26 -17.31 8.10
C GLU A 57 -20.96 -18.27 9.06
N GLY A 58 -21.30 -19.48 8.60
CA GLY A 58 -21.86 -20.53 9.45
C GLY A 58 -20.90 -20.97 10.55
N ASN A 59 -19.62 -21.17 10.22
CA ASN A 59 -18.59 -21.56 11.16
C ASN A 59 -18.37 -20.48 12.24
N ILE A 60 -18.31 -19.20 11.85
CA ILE A 60 -18.16 -18.08 12.79
C ILE A 60 -19.28 -18.09 13.82
N LYS A 61 -20.54 -18.19 13.38
CA LYS A 61 -21.70 -18.25 14.29
C LYS A 61 -21.60 -19.42 15.26
N SER A 62 -21.22 -20.61 14.76
CA SER A 62 -21.05 -21.79 15.62
C SER A 62 -19.94 -21.62 16.66
N TYR A 63 -18.83 -20.96 16.29
CA TYR A 63 -17.75 -20.68 17.24
C TYR A 63 -18.15 -19.64 18.29
N GLU A 64 -18.88 -18.60 17.90
CA GLU A 64 -19.42 -17.60 18.83
C GLU A 64 -20.38 -18.23 19.84
N GLU A 65 -21.28 -19.10 19.41
CA GLU A 65 -22.19 -19.83 20.30
C GLU A 65 -21.44 -20.72 21.30
N LYS A 66 -20.40 -21.44 20.86
CA LYS A 66 -19.57 -22.27 21.75
C LYS A 66 -18.80 -21.43 22.76
N LEU A 67 -18.19 -20.33 22.34
CA LEU A 67 -17.48 -19.41 23.22
C LEU A 67 -18.40 -18.81 24.28
N ASN A 68 -19.62 -18.44 23.90
CA ASN A 68 -20.60 -17.91 24.85
C ASN A 68 -21.10 -18.98 25.83
N GLY A 69 -21.31 -20.22 25.36
CA GLY A 69 -21.70 -21.34 26.23
C GLY A 69 -20.60 -21.81 27.18
N GLU A 70 -19.33 -21.58 26.86
CA GLU A 70 -18.19 -21.84 27.76
C GLU A 70 -18.04 -20.76 28.83
N LYS A 71 -18.28 -19.48 28.51
CA LYS A 71 -18.28 -18.37 29.49
C LYS A 71 -19.33 -18.53 30.60
N GLU A 72 -20.41 -19.25 30.34
CA GLU A 72 -21.47 -19.50 31.34
C GLU A 72 -21.14 -20.67 32.30
N LYS A 73 -20.09 -21.47 32.03
CA LYS A 73 -19.80 -22.71 32.76
C LYS A 73 -18.65 -22.66 33.77
N GLU A 74 -17.77 -21.67 33.69
CA GLU A 74 -16.67 -21.52 34.66
C GLU A 74 -16.67 -20.11 35.26
N PRO A 75 -16.70 -19.97 36.61
CA PRO A 75 -16.24 -18.74 37.21
C PRO A 75 -14.73 -18.67 36.93
N VAL A 76 -14.34 -17.89 35.93
CA VAL A 76 -12.93 -17.56 35.69
C VAL A 76 -12.38 -17.05 37.02
N SER A 77 -11.38 -17.75 37.56
CA SER A 77 -10.63 -17.29 38.72
C SER A 77 -10.17 -15.87 38.44
N ASN A 78 -10.50 -14.93 39.33
CA ASN A 78 -10.24 -13.49 39.19
C ASN A 78 -8.78 -13.15 38.81
N GLU A 79 -7.84 -14.07 39.05
CA GLU A 79 -6.41 -13.97 38.74
C GLU A 79 -6.09 -14.11 37.23
N ASP A 80 -6.81 -14.98 36.51
CA ASP A 80 -6.61 -15.20 35.07
C ASP A 80 -7.14 -14.00 34.26
N GLU A 81 -8.24 -13.40 34.70
CA GLU A 81 -8.86 -12.23 34.05
C GLU A 81 -7.97 -10.98 34.17
N VAL A 82 -7.34 -10.78 35.34
CA VAL A 82 -6.35 -9.69 35.56
C VAL A 82 -5.11 -9.88 34.68
N THR A 83 -4.69 -11.12 34.49
CA THR A 83 -3.52 -11.44 33.66
C THR A 83 -3.81 -11.21 32.17
N ILE A 84 -4.98 -11.62 31.67
CA ILE A 84 -5.42 -11.40 30.29
C ILE A 84 -5.58 -9.91 29.99
N ASN A 85 -6.16 -9.14 30.91
CA ASN A 85 -6.32 -7.70 30.75
C ASN A 85 -4.96 -6.97 30.72
N SER A 86 -4.02 -7.37 31.58
CA SER A 86 -2.66 -6.82 31.58
C SER A 86 -1.91 -7.12 30.28
N LEU A 87 -2.03 -8.34 29.75
CA LEU A 87 -1.43 -8.72 28.47
C LEU A 87 -2.05 -7.96 27.29
N SER A 88 -3.37 -7.76 27.31
CA SER A 88 -4.09 -6.98 26.28
C SER A 88 -3.64 -5.52 26.28
N GLU A 89 -3.43 -4.92 27.46
CA GLU A 89 -2.96 -3.55 27.59
C GLU A 89 -1.51 -3.38 27.10
N LEU A 90 -0.65 -4.38 27.33
CA LEU A 90 0.72 -4.41 26.82
C LEU A 90 0.74 -4.53 25.29
N LEU A 91 -0.11 -5.37 24.70
CA LEU A 91 -0.29 -5.50 23.26
C LEU A 91 -0.78 -4.20 22.60
N GLU A 92 -1.73 -3.50 23.22
CA GLU A 92 -2.19 -2.18 22.73
C GLU A 92 -1.09 -1.11 22.82
N LYS A 93 -0.22 -1.18 23.85
CA LYS A 93 0.96 -0.31 23.97
C LYS A 93 2.00 -0.61 22.90
N GLU A 94 2.21 -1.88 22.53
CA GLU A 94 3.07 -2.27 21.39
C GLU A 94 2.47 -1.96 20.02
N LYS A 95 1.13 -1.95 19.89
CA LYS A 95 0.42 -1.52 18.68
C LYS A 95 0.56 -0.04 18.37
N LYS A 96 1.12 0.79 19.27
CA LYS A 96 1.47 2.18 18.94
C LYS A 96 2.37 2.15 17.69
N PRO A 97 1.90 2.69 16.56
CA PRO A 97 2.54 2.40 15.29
C PRO A 97 3.93 3.02 15.30
N LYS A 98 4.95 2.18 15.11
CA LYS A 98 6.13 2.63 14.36
C LYS A 98 5.56 3.26 13.09
N LYS A 99 5.77 4.58 12.90
CA LYS A 99 5.31 5.33 11.71
C LYS A 99 5.40 4.40 10.51
N SER A 100 4.29 4.24 9.79
CA SER A 100 4.25 3.24 8.72
C SER A 100 5.34 3.56 7.70
N VAL A 101 5.94 2.54 7.08
CA VAL A 101 6.98 2.73 6.06
C VAL A 101 6.52 3.70 4.98
N LYS A 102 5.22 3.67 4.65
CA LYS A 102 4.58 4.60 3.71
C LYS A 102 4.66 6.06 4.17
N GLU A 103 4.40 6.34 5.43
CA GLU A 103 4.43 7.68 6.02
C GLU A 103 5.85 8.26 6.07
N LEU A 104 6.85 7.41 6.37
CA LEU A 104 8.26 7.77 6.28
C LEU A 104 8.70 8.01 4.84
N GLN A 105 8.17 7.24 3.89
CA GLN A 105 8.48 7.39 2.47
C GLN A 105 7.86 8.65 1.87
N GLU A 106 6.66 9.03 2.29
CA GLU A 106 6.04 10.31 1.93
C GLU A 106 6.85 11.50 2.48
N GLN A 107 7.31 11.43 3.74
CA GLN A 107 8.19 12.44 4.32
C GLN A 107 9.53 12.54 3.57
N LEU A 108 10.12 11.40 3.21
CA LEU A 108 11.38 11.37 2.46
C LEU A 108 11.22 11.98 1.06
N ASN A 109 10.11 11.66 0.38
CA ASN A 109 9.80 12.21 -0.94
C ASN A 109 9.62 13.73 -0.88
N PHE A 110 8.93 14.24 0.14
CA PHE A 110 8.77 15.69 0.33
C PHE A 110 10.12 16.41 0.51
N VAL A 111 11.00 15.87 1.36
CA VAL A 111 12.33 16.43 1.58
C VAL A 111 13.16 16.40 0.29
N ARG A 112 13.06 15.31 -0.48
CA ARG A 112 13.74 15.19 -1.76
C ARG A 112 13.32 16.27 -2.75
N THR A 113 12.00 16.46 -2.94
CA THR A 113 11.47 17.47 -3.86
C THR A 113 11.87 18.89 -3.44
N PHE A 114 11.86 19.18 -2.13
CA PHE A 114 12.28 20.48 -1.63
C PHE A 114 13.75 20.76 -1.92
N LEU A 115 14.63 19.77 -1.73
CA LEU A 115 16.05 19.93 -2.03
C LEU A 115 16.32 20.07 -3.53
N GLU A 116 15.61 19.32 -4.37
CA GLU A 116 15.72 19.44 -5.83
C GLU A 116 15.32 20.85 -6.32
N GLU A 117 14.28 21.44 -5.74
CA GLU A 117 13.86 22.82 -6.05
C GLU A 117 14.92 23.85 -5.61
N GLN A 118 15.45 23.72 -4.38
CA GLN A 118 16.50 24.61 -3.86
C GLN A 118 17.81 24.54 -4.65
N VAL A 119 18.16 23.37 -5.19
CA VAL A 119 19.33 23.23 -6.06
C VAL A 119 19.09 23.92 -7.40
N GLY A 120 17.89 23.74 -7.98
CA GLY A 120 17.52 24.39 -9.24
C GLY A 120 17.54 25.92 -9.16
N THR A 121 17.02 26.49 -8.07
CA THR A 121 17.05 27.95 -7.84
C THR A 121 18.48 28.46 -7.69
N LEU A 122 19.32 27.78 -6.91
CA LEU A 122 20.72 28.16 -6.72
C LEU A 122 21.53 28.11 -8.02
N GLU A 123 21.28 27.11 -8.88
CA GLU A 123 21.92 27.04 -10.20
C GLU A 123 21.50 28.19 -11.13
N ALA A 124 20.22 28.58 -11.08
CA ALA A 124 19.73 29.71 -11.86
C ALA A 124 20.34 31.03 -11.39
N GLU A 125 20.38 31.27 -10.07
CA GLU A 125 21.00 32.47 -9.48
C GLU A 125 22.49 32.59 -9.82
N LYS A 126 23.22 31.47 -9.78
CA LYS A 126 24.65 31.46 -10.18
C LYS A 126 24.84 31.83 -11.65
N LYS A 127 23.99 31.31 -12.54
CA LYS A 127 24.05 31.65 -13.98
C LYS A 127 23.70 33.12 -14.21
N GLU A 128 22.69 33.63 -13.52
CA GLU A 128 22.30 35.04 -13.62
C GLU A 128 23.41 35.98 -13.12
N HIS A 129 24.05 35.63 -11.99
CA HIS A 129 25.18 36.38 -11.46
C HIS A 129 26.35 36.44 -12.45
N HIS A 130 26.74 35.30 -13.00
CA HIS A 130 27.84 35.23 -13.98
C HIS A 130 27.53 36.09 -15.22
N LEU A 131 26.31 36.03 -15.74
CA LEU A 131 25.91 36.84 -16.90
C LEU A 131 25.95 38.35 -16.59
N LYS A 132 25.54 38.74 -15.38
CA LYS A 132 25.63 40.14 -14.93
C LYS A 132 27.08 40.64 -14.87
N GLU A 133 28.01 39.81 -14.39
CA GLU A 133 29.44 40.13 -14.36
C GLU A 133 30.02 40.29 -15.78
N GLU A 134 29.66 39.40 -16.72
CA GLU A 134 30.10 39.51 -18.12
C GLU A 134 29.58 40.79 -18.79
N ILE A 135 28.29 41.12 -18.62
CA ILE A 135 27.70 42.34 -19.15
C ILE A 135 28.41 43.58 -18.57
N GLN A 136 28.70 43.57 -17.28
CA GLN A 136 29.43 44.67 -16.63
C GLN A 136 30.84 44.84 -17.20
N ALA A 137 31.57 43.73 -17.44
CA ALA A 137 32.89 43.76 -18.05
C ALA A 137 32.84 44.30 -19.50
N ILE A 138 31.86 43.89 -20.30
CA ILE A 138 31.68 44.37 -21.68
C ILE A 138 31.37 45.87 -21.69
N ASN A 139 30.45 46.32 -20.83
CA ASN A 139 30.10 47.74 -20.75
C ASN A 139 31.31 48.60 -20.37
N LYS A 140 32.15 48.12 -19.44
CA LYS A 140 33.39 48.81 -19.07
C LYS A 140 34.38 48.90 -20.24
N GLN A 141 34.57 47.80 -20.98
CA GLN A 141 35.41 47.81 -22.20
C GLN A 141 34.87 48.77 -23.26
N GLN A 142 33.56 48.83 -23.46
CA GLN A 142 32.94 49.78 -24.38
C GLN A 142 33.19 51.23 -23.95
N GLU A 143 33.06 51.57 -22.67
CA GLU A 143 33.38 52.92 -22.16
C GLU A 143 34.84 53.30 -22.41
N GLU A 144 35.77 52.36 -22.19
CA GLU A 144 37.20 52.58 -22.45
C GLU A 144 37.47 52.83 -23.94
N ILE A 145 36.81 52.06 -24.82
CA ILE A 145 36.86 52.26 -26.28
C ILE A 145 36.27 53.63 -26.67
N TYR A 146 35.12 54.02 -26.13
CA TYR A 146 34.52 55.32 -26.43
C TYR A 146 35.38 56.50 -25.95
N LYS A 147 36.12 56.35 -24.85
CA LYS A 147 37.07 57.37 -24.38
C LYS A 147 38.26 57.50 -25.33
N SER A 148 38.84 56.39 -25.79
CA SER A 148 40.00 56.43 -26.70
C SER A 148 39.70 56.99 -28.09
N TYR A 149 38.43 56.98 -28.53
CA TYR A 149 38.01 57.63 -29.78
C TYR A 149 37.73 59.13 -29.66
N ASN A 150 37.55 59.65 -28.44
CA ASN A 150 37.19 61.05 -28.18
C ASN A 150 38.32 61.86 -27.52
N GLU A 151 39.51 61.26 -27.33
CA GLU A 151 40.79 61.91 -27.01
C GLU A 151 41.63 62.09 -28.28
#